data_AF-A0A8B8I2G0-F1
#
_entry.id   AF-A0A8B8I2G0-F1
#
_cell.length_a   1.000
_cell.length_b   1.000
_cell.length_c   1.000
_cell.angle_alpha   90.00
_cell.angle_beta   90.00
_cell.angle_gamma   90.00
#
_symmetry.space_group_name_H-M   'P 1'
#
loop_
_entity.id
_entity.type
_entity.pdbx_description
1 polymer ?
#
loop_
_entity_poly.entity_id
_entity_poly.type
_entity_poly.pdbx_seq_one_letter_code
_entity_poly.pdbx_strand_id
1 'polypeptide(L)'
;MTVEKSKGTEKKAPPATQKVAPDGGWAWMVCLGVSLVNFSTRSLEPSFGLLFKDLLDDLGVHTTGASFIASTLDSVVNFSGFFVGPVIKTFSYRKVCFVGSTICALGLLFTAPANSIGHILATYSILGGFGVGLASASSFVSLNHYFSKKRGQAVGLSMAGTGFGLMVMPQLVKLLLSEYGFRWTVIILGALAFHAVLGSCLLQPVKRHLIDAPVDCEMQLVKEMECIHESDEEADDKFEINPLVTHPMPKLTKQRSNVNMNHPSVRTVGLPRAKTCDKPLQEFDGSANPIAGLTTAASVAAMQRVTSSSSMAEAARKRKVSVISNISNMDFTGSYLQLYLDTVDDDTLQMKAFKKVEQEVQKKQGFFRKFIALMDLDLLKDWSFLNLLLGLSLFWSGELQFRMLTPFFIRSLGYNMNETAFCLSMTAITDIGVRLVLPPIFDRLAITKKMIFFISAFFLAATRSVLAEQSEWVPLMVWLSICGFFRGMCLSNFTLTISEYCPLEKLPAAFGLHMVSKGVFVVIIGPLIGYVRDYTGSFATCIHVQNALIMSCVLVWGAEYALASARRRKVVQI
;
A
#
# COMPACT_ATOMS: atom_id res chain seq x y z
N MET A 1 -73.67 22.21 6.94
CA MET A 1 -72.88 21.04 6.50
C MET A 1 -71.42 21.44 6.49
N THR A 2 -70.72 21.13 7.58
CA THR A 2 -69.29 21.34 7.78
C THR A 2 -68.51 20.20 7.12
N VAL A 3 -67.60 20.53 6.21
CA VAL A 3 -66.69 19.55 5.58
C VAL A 3 -65.47 19.38 6.49
N GLU A 4 -65.33 18.18 7.05
CA GLU A 4 -64.15 17.75 7.80
C GLU A 4 -62.91 17.71 6.88
N LYS A 5 -61.86 18.45 7.26
CA LYS A 5 -60.52 18.28 6.69
C LYS A 5 -59.83 17.09 7.37
N SER A 6 -59.75 15.97 6.65
CA SER A 6 -58.85 14.85 6.96
C SER A 6 -57.41 15.34 7.04
N LYS A 7 -56.81 15.30 8.25
CA LYS A 7 -55.37 15.45 8.46
C LYS A 7 -54.66 14.18 7.98
N GLY A 8 -54.16 14.19 6.76
CA GLY A 8 -53.17 13.22 6.30
C GLY A 8 -51.86 13.44 7.04
N THR A 9 -51.48 12.50 7.91
CA THR A 9 -50.11 12.38 8.42
C THR A 9 -49.17 12.07 7.26
N GLU A 10 -48.37 13.06 6.83
CA GLU A 10 -47.18 12.81 6.01
C GLU A 10 -46.23 11.89 6.79
N LYS A 11 -46.18 10.62 6.40
CA LYS A 11 -45.09 9.74 6.78
C LYS A 11 -43.82 10.28 6.09
N LYS A 12 -42.95 10.95 6.85
CA LYS A 12 -41.57 11.22 6.41
C LYS A 12 -40.96 9.91 5.92
N ALA A 13 -40.57 9.86 4.65
CA ALA A 13 -39.78 8.75 4.13
C ALA A 13 -38.53 8.60 5.01
N PRO A 14 -38.12 7.36 5.37
CA PRO A 14 -36.89 7.16 6.12
C PRO A 14 -35.72 7.80 5.35
N PRO A 15 -34.76 8.44 6.04
CA PRO A 15 -33.58 8.99 5.39
C PRO A 15 -32.88 7.86 4.62
N ALA A 16 -32.47 8.13 3.38
CA ALA A 16 -31.73 7.16 2.58
C ALA A 16 -30.52 6.68 3.39
N THR A 17 -30.37 5.37 3.52
CA THR A 17 -29.26 4.72 4.24
C THR A 17 -28.31 4.09 3.24
N GLN A 18 -27.01 4.37 3.34
CA GLN A 18 -25.95 3.74 2.58
C GLN A 18 -25.26 2.68 3.43
N LYS A 19 -25.01 1.50 2.85
CA LYS A 19 -24.20 0.46 3.50
C LYS A 19 -22.73 0.84 3.46
N VAL A 20 -22.10 0.99 4.62
CA VAL A 20 -20.70 1.39 4.75
C VAL A 20 -19.91 0.31 5.49
N ALA A 21 -18.59 0.29 5.27
CA ALA A 21 -17.67 -0.61 5.96
C ALA A 21 -17.77 -0.43 7.50
N PRO A 22 -17.66 -1.53 8.28
CA PRO A 22 -17.91 -1.49 9.72
C PRO A 22 -16.90 -0.69 10.54
N ASP A 23 -15.62 -0.62 10.14
CA ASP A 23 -14.54 0.08 10.87
C ASP A 23 -14.38 -0.32 12.37
N GLY A 24 -14.97 -1.45 12.78
CA GLY A 24 -15.05 -1.93 14.15
C GLY A 24 -15.68 -3.33 14.27
N GLY A 25 -15.90 -3.80 15.50
CA GLY A 25 -16.49 -5.11 15.77
C GLY A 25 -15.68 -6.26 15.15
N TRP A 26 -16.32 -7.05 14.27
CA TRP A 26 -15.68 -8.17 13.58
C TRP A 26 -14.49 -7.75 12.68
N ALA A 27 -14.39 -6.47 12.30
CA ALA A 27 -13.23 -5.95 11.57
C ALA A 27 -11.90 -6.19 12.32
N TRP A 28 -11.91 -6.15 13.66
CA TRP A 28 -10.73 -6.46 14.47
C TRP A 28 -10.40 -7.96 14.52
N MET A 29 -11.43 -8.82 14.44
CA MET A 29 -11.23 -10.27 14.26
C MET A 29 -10.62 -10.59 12.90
N VAL A 30 -11.03 -9.87 11.85
CA VAL A 30 -10.39 -9.96 10.52
C VAL A 30 -8.93 -9.51 10.60
N CYS A 31 -8.64 -8.39 11.28
CA CYS A 31 -7.27 -7.93 11.51
C CYS A 31 -6.41 -8.99 12.24
N LEU A 32 -6.95 -9.65 13.27
CA LEU A 32 -6.30 -10.77 13.95
C LEU A 32 -6.08 -11.96 12.99
N GLY A 33 -7.07 -12.30 12.17
CA GLY A 33 -6.96 -13.36 11.15
C GLY A 33 -5.85 -13.07 10.14
N VAL A 34 -5.78 -11.86 9.61
CA VAL A 34 -4.70 -11.40 8.70
C VAL A 34 -3.34 -11.45 9.41
N SER A 35 -3.27 -11.01 10.66
CA SER A 35 -2.05 -11.08 11.47
C SER A 35 -1.55 -12.52 11.61
N LEU A 36 -2.46 -13.47 11.87
CA LEU A 36 -2.14 -14.88 12.04
C LEU A 36 -1.68 -15.54 10.73
N VAL A 37 -2.33 -15.20 9.61
CA VAL A 37 -1.89 -15.63 8.27
C VAL A 37 -0.48 -15.13 7.98
N ASN A 38 -0.21 -13.84 8.20
CA ASN A 38 1.11 -13.27 7.94
C ASN A 38 2.19 -13.82 8.89
N PHE A 39 1.88 -13.97 10.18
CA PHE A 39 2.75 -14.62 11.16
C PHE A 39 3.14 -16.03 10.70
N SER A 40 2.18 -16.82 10.26
CA SER A 40 2.41 -18.21 9.89
C SER A 40 3.19 -18.37 8.58
N THR A 41 2.97 -17.46 7.61
CA THR A 41 3.51 -17.59 6.25
C THR A 41 4.81 -16.83 6.02
N ARG A 42 5.04 -15.68 6.69
CA ARG A 42 6.19 -14.79 6.43
C ARG A 42 7.32 -14.91 7.46
N SER A 43 7.02 -15.41 8.65
CA SER A 43 7.97 -15.36 9.77
C SER A 43 9.15 -16.31 9.66
N LEU A 44 9.05 -17.31 8.77
CA LEU A 44 10.12 -18.29 8.56
C LEU A 44 11.28 -17.73 7.70
N GLU A 45 11.04 -16.67 6.92
CA GLU A 45 12.02 -16.12 5.96
C GLU A 45 13.41 -15.83 6.59
N PRO A 46 13.54 -15.14 7.73
CA PRO A 46 14.87 -14.86 8.33
C PRO A 46 15.56 -16.11 8.87
N SER A 47 14.80 -17.15 9.20
CA SER A 47 15.31 -18.41 9.73
C SER A 47 15.72 -19.38 8.62
N PHE A 48 15.61 -19.01 7.33
CA PHE A 48 15.98 -19.87 6.21
C PHE A 48 17.40 -20.41 6.35
N GLY A 49 18.38 -19.52 6.55
CA GLY A 49 19.77 -19.94 6.71
C GLY A 49 20.03 -20.71 7.99
N LEU A 50 19.22 -20.53 9.03
CA LEU A 50 19.31 -21.33 10.25
C LEU A 50 18.78 -22.75 10.03
N LEU A 51 17.69 -22.86 9.26
CA LEU A 51 16.97 -24.10 9.01
C LEU A 51 17.67 -24.99 7.98
N PHE A 52 18.16 -24.42 6.89
CA PHE A 52 18.64 -25.19 5.74
C PHE A 52 20.16 -25.33 5.66
N LYS A 53 20.95 -24.61 6.48
CA LYS A 53 22.41 -24.62 6.36
C LYS A 53 23.00 -26.03 6.36
N ASP A 54 22.75 -26.80 7.42
CA ASP A 54 23.40 -28.11 7.57
C ASP A 54 22.92 -29.12 6.52
N LEU A 55 21.64 -29.07 6.13
CA LEU A 55 21.12 -29.87 5.01
C LEU A 55 21.78 -29.53 3.67
N LEU A 56 22.01 -28.24 3.41
CA LEU A 56 22.64 -27.80 2.16
C LEU A 56 24.13 -28.19 2.13
N ASP A 57 24.81 -28.11 3.28
CA ASP A 57 26.17 -28.61 3.45
C ASP A 57 26.23 -30.13 3.15
N ASP A 58 25.30 -30.93 3.68
CA ASP A 58 25.20 -32.39 3.41
C ASP A 58 24.92 -32.73 1.95
N LEU A 59 24.17 -31.88 1.23
CA LEU A 59 23.88 -32.04 -0.19
C LEU A 59 25.04 -31.59 -1.10
N GLY A 60 26.13 -31.07 -0.54
CA GLY A 60 27.22 -30.45 -1.31
C GLY A 60 26.79 -29.18 -2.05
N VAL A 61 25.70 -28.56 -1.59
CA VAL A 61 25.12 -27.37 -2.20
C VAL A 61 25.49 -26.18 -1.33
N HIS A 62 26.41 -25.36 -1.82
CA HIS A 62 26.89 -24.20 -1.08
C HIS A 62 25.92 -23.00 -1.15
N THR A 63 26.43 -21.78 -1.00
CA THR A 63 25.60 -20.58 -0.83
C THR A 63 24.82 -20.22 -2.09
N THR A 64 25.32 -20.57 -3.28
CA THR A 64 24.60 -20.39 -4.54
C THR A 64 23.24 -21.08 -4.52
N GLY A 65 23.18 -22.33 -4.04
CA GLY A 65 21.90 -23.05 -3.96
C GLY A 65 20.97 -22.48 -2.89
N ALA A 66 21.52 -22.07 -1.74
CA ALA A 66 20.76 -21.37 -0.69
C ALA A 66 20.10 -20.09 -1.22
N SER A 67 20.88 -19.23 -1.88
CA SER A 67 20.40 -18.00 -2.51
C SER A 67 19.41 -18.29 -3.63
N PHE A 68 19.61 -19.34 -4.43
CA PHE A 68 18.66 -19.71 -5.48
C PHE A 68 17.31 -20.13 -4.89
N ILE A 69 17.28 -21.03 -3.90
CA ILE A 69 16.05 -21.46 -3.22
C ILE A 69 15.27 -20.27 -2.67
N ALA A 70 15.94 -19.37 -1.95
CA ALA A 70 15.30 -18.20 -1.35
C ALA A 70 14.80 -17.19 -2.40
N SER A 71 15.55 -16.99 -3.49
CA SER A 71 15.16 -16.09 -4.57
C SER A 71 13.97 -16.62 -5.34
N THR A 72 13.95 -17.92 -5.62
CA THR A 72 12.82 -18.58 -6.28
C THR A 72 11.57 -18.47 -5.42
N LEU A 73 11.67 -18.66 -4.09
CA LEU A 73 10.55 -18.47 -3.16
C LEU A 73 9.95 -17.06 -3.28
N ASP A 74 10.75 -16.02 -3.05
CA ASP A 74 10.24 -14.63 -3.08
C ASP A 74 9.73 -14.29 -4.48
N SER A 75 10.42 -14.72 -5.53
CA SER A 75 9.98 -14.50 -6.90
C SER A 75 8.60 -15.09 -7.19
N VAL A 76 8.38 -16.36 -6.83
CA VAL A 76 7.07 -17.01 -6.99
C VAL A 76 6.00 -16.28 -6.18
N VAL A 77 6.32 -15.81 -4.96
CA VAL A 77 5.41 -14.96 -4.17
C VAL A 77 5.03 -13.70 -4.93
N ASN A 78 5.99 -12.98 -5.53
CA ASN A 78 5.69 -11.75 -6.27
C ASN A 78 4.92 -12.02 -7.57
N PHE A 79 5.30 -13.08 -8.31
CA PHE A 79 4.62 -13.47 -9.55
C PHE A 79 3.21 -13.99 -9.32
N SER A 80 2.92 -14.56 -8.15
CA SER A 80 1.56 -14.98 -7.78
C SER A 80 0.54 -13.84 -7.89
N GLY A 81 0.99 -12.58 -7.72
CA GLY A 81 0.16 -11.38 -7.85
C GLY A 81 -0.61 -11.31 -9.16
N PHE A 82 -0.07 -11.85 -10.25
CA PHE A 82 -0.77 -11.93 -11.55
C PHE A 82 -2.06 -12.75 -11.50
N PHE A 83 -2.07 -13.81 -10.69
CA PHE A 83 -3.19 -14.75 -10.62
C PHE A 83 -4.23 -14.31 -9.59
N VAL A 84 -3.81 -13.57 -8.57
CA VAL A 84 -4.67 -13.18 -7.43
C VAL A 84 -5.91 -12.43 -7.90
N GLY A 85 -5.77 -11.43 -8.77
CA GLY A 85 -6.89 -10.57 -9.18
C GLY A 85 -8.05 -11.35 -9.81
N PRO A 86 -7.82 -12.09 -10.91
CA PRO A 86 -8.84 -12.95 -11.52
C PRO A 86 -9.41 -13.99 -10.54
N VAL A 87 -8.55 -14.61 -9.72
CA VAL A 87 -8.95 -15.66 -8.79
C VAL A 87 -9.82 -15.11 -7.65
N ILE A 88 -9.56 -13.91 -7.14
CA ILE A 88 -10.42 -13.25 -6.14
C ILE A 88 -11.76 -12.80 -6.74
N LYS A 89 -11.79 -12.44 -8.04
CA LYS A 89 -13.03 -12.06 -8.73
C LYS A 89 -13.96 -13.26 -8.94
N THR A 90 -13.40 -14.43 -9.26
CA THR A 90 -14.18 -15.66 -9.44
C THR A 90 -14.49 -16.35 -8.12
N PHE A 91 -13.55 -16.33 -7.18
CA PHE A 91 -13.67 -16.94 -5.86
C PHE A 91 -13.49 -15.90 -4.76
N SER A 92 -14.37 -15.88 -3.76
CA SER A 92 -14.23 -14.97 -2.60
C SER A 92 -12.82 -15.03 -1.98
N TYR A 93 -12.26 -13.87 -1.59
CA TYR A 93 -10.94 -13.75 -0.95
C TYR A 93 -10.74 -14.71 0.23
N ARG A 94 -11.81 -15.08 0.96
CA ARG A 94 -11.76 -16.09 2.03
C ARG A 94 -11.31 -17.45 1.52
N LYS A 95 -11.91 -17.93 0.43
CA LYS A 95 -11.59 -19.23 -0.18
C LYS A 95 -10.18 -19.22 -0.75
N VAL A 96 -9.79 -18.13 -1.40
CA VAL A 96 -8.44 -17.95 -1.94
C VAL A 96 -7.39 -17.97 -0.84
N CYS A 97 -7.65 -17.27 0.28
CA CYS A 97 -6.75 -17.26 1.43
C CYS A 97 -6.63 -18.64 2.09
N PHE A 98 -7.76 -19.36 2.23
CA PHE A 98 -7.79 -20.72 2.77
C PHE A 98 -6.96 -21.69 1.92
N VAL A 99 -7.16 -21.67 0.60
CA VAL A 99 -6.42 -22.52 -0.34
C VAL A 99 -4.93 -22.14 -0.34
N GLY A 100 -4.59 -20.85 -0.42
CA GLY A 100 -3.21 -20.38 -0.37
C GLY A 100 -2.50 -20.78 0.92
N SER A 101 -3.16 -20.63 2.07
CA SER A 101 -2.63 -21.02 3.38
C SER A 101 -2.40 -22.54 3.47
N THR A 102 -3.33 -23.33 2.94
CA THR A 102 -3.20 -24.80 2.90
C THR A 102 -2.03 -25.23 2.01
N ILE A 103 -1.91 -24.63 0.81
CA ILE A 103 -0.80 -24.88 -0.11
C ILE A 103 0.54 -24.51 0.53
N CYS A 104 0.61 -23.38 1.23
CA CYS A 104 1.82 -22.96 1.95
C CYS A 104 2.23 -23.99 3.03
N ALA A 105 1.27 -24.43 3.85
CA ALA A 105 1.54 -25.39 4.92
C ALA A 105 1.94 -26.78 4.36
N LEU A 106 1.27 -27.24 3.30
CA LEU A 106 1.62 -28.49 2.61
C LEU A 106 2.98 -28.40 1.92
N GLY A 107 3.30 -27.26 1.29
CA GLY A 107 4.60 -27.01 0.68
C GLY A 107 5.74 -27.18 1.69
N LEU A 108 5.57 -26.60 2.88
CA LEU A 108 6.53 -26.74 3.97
C LEU A 108 6.59 -28.17 4.52
N LEU A 109 5.43 -28.84 4.71
CA LEU A 109 5.38 -30.23 5.18
C LEU A 109 6.07 -31.20 4.21
N PHE A 110 5.87 -31.02 2.90
CA PHE A 110 6.51 -31.83 1.86
C PHE A 110 8.01 -31.56 1.70
N THR A 111 8.55 -30.50 2.30
CA THR A 111 9.99 -30.27 2.38
C THR A 111 10.67 -31.17 3.41
N ALA A 112 9.95 -31.74 4.39
CA ALA A 112 10.55 -32.56 5.45
C ALA A 112 11.38 -33.77 4.97
N PRO A 113 10.96 -34.55 3.94
CA PRO A 113 11.76 -35.65 3.39
C PRO A 113 12.72 -35.22 2.27
N ALA A 114 13.03 -33.93 2.12
CA ALA A 114 13.83 -33.46 0.98
C ALA A 114 15.29 -33.95 1.06
N ASN A 115 15.73 -34.64 0.01
CA ASN A 115 17.11 -35.16 -0.15
C ASN A 115 17.81 -34.59 -1.40
N SER A 116 17.29 -33.50 -1.97
CA SER A 116 17.84 -32.87 -3.17
C SER A 116 17.39 -31.42 -3.25
N ILE A 117 18.25 -30.55 -3.80
CA ILE A 117 17.91 -29.16 -4.10
C ILE A 117 16.64 -29.05 -4.95
N GLY A 118 16.43 -29.96 -5.91
CA GLY A 118 15.24 -29.97 -6.76
C GLY A 118 13.96 -30.21 -5.97
N HIS A 119 14.03 -31.08 -4.95
CA HIS A 119 12.90 -31.35 -4.05
C HIS A 119 12.59 -30.10 -3.21
N ILE A 120 13.61 -29.44 -2.65
CA ILE A 120 13.44 -28.21 -1.86
C ILE A 120 12.84 -27.10 -2.75
N LEU A 121 13.35 -26.92 -3.97
CA LEU A 121 12.81 -25.93 -4.92
C LEU A 121 11.34 -26.19 -5.26
N ALA A 122 10.98 -27.45 -5.55
CA ALA A 122 9.61 -27.80 -5.91
C ALA A 122 8.63 -27.59 -4.74
N THR A 123 9.02 -27.99 -3.52
CA THR A 123 8.14 -27.99 -2.34
C THR A 123 8.16 -26.66 -1.59
N TYR A 124 9.34 -26.20 -1.15
CA TYR A 124 9.48 -24.99 -0.35
C TYR A 124 9.29 -23.74 -1.21
N SER A 125 10.03 -23.62 -2.32
CA SER A 125 10.04 -22.39 -3.12
C SER A 125 8.82 -22.24 -4.02
N ILE A 126 8.54 -23.23 -4.88
CA ILE A 126 7.45 -23.12 -5.86
C ILE A 126 6.10 -23.33 -5.19
N LEU A 127 5.86 -24.49 -4.57
CA LEU A 127 4.58 -24.79 -3.95
C LEU A 127 4.32 -23.87 -2.74
N GLY A 128 5.29 -23.77 -1.82
CA GLY A 128 5.21 -22.87 -0.67
C GLY A 128 5.08 -21.40 -1.07
N GLY A 129 5.92 -20.90 -1.98
CA GLY A 129 5.88 -19.50 -2.44
C GLY A 129 4.57 -19.13 -3.13
N PHE A 130 4.00 -20.03 -3.94
CA PHE A 130 2.70 -19.79 -4.56
C PHE A 130 1.58 -19.70 -3.51
N GLY A 131 1.62 -20.58 -2.49
CA GLY A 131 0.70 -20.52 -1.36
C GLY A 131 0.80 -19.23 -0.55
N VAL A 132 2.03 -18.82 -0.18
CA VAL A 132 2.31 -17.56 0.52
C VAL A 132 1.79 -16.37 -0.28
N GLY A 133 2.01 -16.38 -1.59
CA GLY A 133 1.56 -15.32 -2.50
C GLY A 133 0.05 -15.16 -2.55
N LEU A 134 -0.69 -16.26 -2.75
CA LEU A 134 -2.16 -16.25 -2.73
C LEU A 134 -2.71 -15.82 -1.36
N ALA A 135 -2.15 -16.32 -0.26
CA ALA A 135 -2.60 -16.03 1.10
C ALA A 135 -2.34 -14.57 1.49
N SER A 136 -1.15 -14.04 1.18
CA SER A 136 -0.76 -12.65 1.48
C SER A 136 -1.65 -11.65 0.74
N ALA A 137 -1.88 -11.86 -0.55
CA ALA A 137 -2.64 -10.91 -1.35
C ALA A 137 -4.15 -10.93 -1.01
N SER A 138 -4.72 -12.12 -0.78
CA SER A 138 -6.13 -12.25 -0.39
C SER A 138 -6.43 -11.74 1.03
N SER A 139 -5.52 -11.96 1.98
CA SER A 139 -5.63 -11.42 3.34
C SER A 139 -5.55 -9.88 3.34
N PHE A 140 -4.68 -9.30 2.52
CA PHE A 140 -4.61 -7.84 2.35
C PHE A 140 -5.91 -7.24 1.79
N VAL A 141 -6.49 -7.85 0.74
CA VAL A 141 -7.78 -7.41 0.16
C VAL A 141 -8.90 -7.46 1.21
N SER A 142 -8.94 -8.52 2.02
CA SER A 142 -9.95 -8.65 3.08
C SER A 142 -9.87 -7.52 4.11
N LEU A 143 -8.66 -7.07 4.45
CA LEU A 143 -8.45 -6.02 5.44
C LEU A 143 -8.98 -4.67 4.92
N ASN A 144 -8.68 -4.34 3.67
CA ASN A 144 -9.12 -3.08 3.04
C ASN A 144 -10.64 -3.01 2.81
N HIS A 145 -11.32 -4.17 2.73
CA HIS A 145 -12.79 -4.24 2.67
C HIS A 145 -13.47 -3.90 4.01
N TYR A 146 -12.86 -4.26 5.14
CA TYR A 146 -13.48 -4.10 6.46
C TYR A 146 -13.27 -2.71 7.09
N PHE A 147 -12.21 -2.01 6.67
CA PHE A 147 -11.88 -0.69 7.18
C PHE A 147 -12.01 0.34 6.06
N SER A 148 -12.55 1.51 6.37
CA SER A 148 -12.57 2.69 5.50
C SER A 148 -11.86 3.86 6.18
N LYS A 149 -12.26 4.21 7.41
CA LYS A 149 -11.68 5.31 8.19
C LYS A 149 -10.40 4.90 8.94
N LYS A 150 -10.31 3.65 9.42
CA LYS A 150 -9.19 3.18 10.26
C LYS A 150 -8.21 2.23 9.55
N ARG A 151 -8.20 2.25 8.22
CA ARG A 151 -7.42 1.32 7.39
C ARG A 151 -5.94 1.28 7.74
N GLY A 152 -5.30 2.44 7.89
CA GLY A 152 -3.88 2.49 8.21
C GLY A 152 -3.54 1.88 9.58
N GLN A 153 -4.43 2.05 10.56
CA GLN A 153 -4.27 1.39 11.87
C GLN A 153 -4.43 -0.13 11.75
N ALA A 154 -5.39 -0.59 10.95
CA ALA A 154 -5.62 -2.01 10.73
C ALA A 154 -4.45 -2.68 10.01
N VAL A 155 -3.92 -2.05 8.94
CA VAL A 155 -2.72 -2.53 8.23
C VAL A 155 -1.54 -2.58 9.19
N GLY A 156 -1.27 -1.51 9.94
CA GLY A 156 -0.18 -1.45 10.91
C GLY A 156 -0.27 -2.55 11.98
N LEU A 157 -1.45 -2.75 12.57
CA LEU A 157 -1.68 -3.81 13.56
C LEU A 157 -1.50 -5.21 12.95
N SER A 158 -1.96 -5.41 11.71
CA SER A 158 -1.77 -6.69 11.02
C SER A 158 -0.30 -7.02 10.75
N MET A 159 0.51 -5.99 10.47
CA MET A 159 1.96 -6.14 10.25
C MET A 159 2.71 -6.37 11.56
N ALA A 160 2.17 -5.93 12.70
CA ALA A 160 2.76 -6.24 14.01
C ALA A 160 2.80 -7.76 14.27
N GLY A 161 1.79 -8.51 13.80
CA GLY A 161 1.81 -9.98 13.84
C GLY A 161 3.00 -10.58 13.08
N THR A 162 3.28 -10.08 11.88
CA THR A 162 4.49 -10.46 11.12
C THR A 162 5.76 -10.13 11.89
N GLY A 163 5.85 -8.90 12.42
CA GLY A 163 7.01 -8.47 13.20
C GLY A 163 7.27 -9.38 14.40
N PHE A 164 6.23 -9.64 15.20
CA PHE A 164 6.32 -10.55 16.33
C PHE A 164 6.83 -11.94 15.91
N GLY A 165 6.33 -12.47 14.79
CA GLY A 165 6.81 -13.73 14.26
C GLY A 165 8.27 -13.71 13.81
N LEU A 166 8.73 -12.65 13.13
CA LEU A 166 10.14 -12.50 12.75
C LEU A 166 11.08 -12.44 13.96
N MET A 167 10.60 -11.92 15.09
CA MET A 167 11.35 -11.90 16.36
C MET A 167 11.43 -13.28 17.00
N VAL A 168 10.32 -14.03 17.06
CA VAL A 168 10.22 -15.30 17.79
C VAL A 168 10.70 -16.49 16.98
N MET A 169 10.48 -16.52 15.66
CA MET A 169 10.79 -17.67 14.82
C MET A 169 12.25 -18.13 14.86
N PRO A 170 13.27 -17.25 14.84
CA PRO A 170 14.66 -17.70 14.94
C PRO A 170 14.94 -18.51 16.21
N GLN A 171 14.37 -18.10 17.35
CA GLN A 171 14.51 -18.81 18.62
C GLN A 171 13.78 -20.16 18.59
N LEU A 172 12.57 -20.17 18.06
CA LEU A 172 11.78 -21.40 17.95
C LEU A 172 12.46 -22.42 17.03
N VAL A 173 12.89 -22.00 15.85
CA VAL A 173 13.62 -22.87 14.90
C VAL A 173 14.88 -23.41 15.55
N LYS A 174 15.63 -22.57 16.27
CA LYS A 174 16.83 -23.01 17.00
C LYS A 174 16.53 -24.09 18.04
N LEU A 175 15.49 -23.92 18.85
CA LEU A 175 15.10 -24.92 19.86
C LEU A 175 14.65 -26.23 19.23
N LEU A 176 13.87 -26.16 18.15
CA LEU A 176 13.39 -27.36 17.46
C LEU A 176 14.52 -28.13 16.78
N LEU A 177 15.47 -27.42 16.15
CA LEU A 177 16.61 -28.03 15.50
C LEU A 177 17.54 -28.75 16.50
N SER A 178 17.77 -28.18 17.68
CA SER A 178 18.63 -28.80 18.68
C SER A 178 18.07 -30.10 19.28
N GLU A 179 16.74 -30.20 19.39
CA GLU A 179 16.07 -31.35 20.02
C GLU A 179 15.64 -32.42 19.02
N TYR A 180 15.14 -32.01 17.85
CA TYR A 180 14.45 -32.91 16.90
C TYR A 180 15.14 -33.03 15.54
N GLY A 181 16.14 -32.19 15.26
CA GLY A 181 16.79 -32.13 13.94
C GLY A 181 15.90 -31.58 12.83
N PHE A 182 16.44 -31.55 11.60
CA PHE A 182 15.81 -30.88 10.46
C PHE A 182 14.40 -31.41 10.12
N ARG A 183 14.27 -32.73 9.92
CA ARG A 183 13.04 -33.34 9.38
C ARG A 183 11.81 -33.04 10.25
N TRP A 184 11.93 -33.30 11.55
CA TRP A 184 10.85 -33.06 12.51
C TRP A 184 10.61 -31.57 12.76
N THR A 185 11.66 -30.75 12.74
CA THR A 185 11.53 -29.29 12.82
C THR A 185 10.66 -28.76 11.68
N VAL A 186 10.92 -29.16 10.43
CA VAL A 186 10.13 -28.73 9.27
C VAL A 186 8.68 -29.21 9.36
N ILE A 187 8.43 -30.43 9.86
CA ILE A 187 7.07 -30.94 10.09
C ILE A 187 6.33 -30.06 11.12
N ILE A 188 6.98 -29.73 12.25
CA ILE A 188 6.40 -28.88 13.30
C ILE A 188 6.15 -27.46 12.77
N LEU A 189 7.06 -26.90 11.98
CA LEU A 189 6.87 -25.60 11.33
C LEU A 189 5.74 -25.65 10.29
N GLY A 190 5.58 -26.76 9.57
CA GLY A 190 4.43 -27.01 8.70
C GLY A 190 3.11 -27.06 9.46
N ALA A 191 3.08 -27.73 10.62
CA ALA A 191 1.94 -27.73 11.54
C ALA A 191 1.64 -26.33 12.08
N LEU A 192 2.67 -25.55 12.40
CA LEU A 192 2.51 -24.14 12.77
C LEU A 192 1.93 -23.32 11.61
N ALA A 193 2.39 -23.55 10.38
CA ALA A 193 1.88 -22.88 9.19
C ALA A 193 0.39 -23.14 8.94
N PHE A 194 -0.16 -24.29 9.36
CA PHE A 194 -1.61 -24.55 9.31
C PHE A 194 -2.45 -23.58 10.15
N HIS A 195 -1.88 -22.85 11.11
CA HIS A 195 -2.60 -21.79 11.82
C HIS A 195 -3.01 -20.64 10.88
N ALA A 196 -2.34 -20.48 9.73
CA ALA A 196 -2.81 -19.60 8.67
C ALA A 196 -4.21 -19.99 8.16
N VAL A 197 -4.53 -21.28 8.13
CA VAL A 197 -5.86 -21.78 7.74
C VAL A 197 -6.91 -21.31 8.75
N LEU A 198 -6.61 -21.36 10.05
CA LEU A 198 -7.48 -20.80 11.08
C LEU A 198 -7.67 -19.29 10.87
N GLY A 199 -6.58 -18.55 10.63
CA GLY A 199 -6.64 -17.12 10.32
C GLY A 199 -7.50 -16.80 9.09
N SER A 200 -7.42 -17.63 8.04
CA SER A 200 -8.24 -17.49 6.83
C SER A 200 -9.73 -17.72 7.08
N CYS A 201 -10.09 -18.56 8.05
CA CYS A 201 -11.48 -18.79 8.44
C CYS A 201 -12.13 -17.58 9.11
N LEU A 202 -11.36 -16.70 9.76
CA LEU A 202 -11.84 -15.45 10.37
C LEU A 202 -12.21 -14.39 9.32
N LEU A 203 -11.73 -14.52 8.07
CA LEU A 203 -11.96 -13.59 6.96
C LEU A 203 -13.37 -13.75 6.38
N GLN A 204 -14.40 -13.48 7.17
CA GLN A 204 -15.78 -13.60 6.72
C GLN A 204 -16.12 -12.60 5.61
N PRO A 205 -17.09 -12.88 4.72
CA PRO A 205 -17.51 -11.92 3.71
C PRO A 205 -18.05 -10.62 4.34
N VAL A 206 -17.51 -9.48 3.90
CA VAL A 206 -17.86 -8.15 4.44
C VAL A 206 -19.36 -7.84 4.36
N LYS A 207 -20.07 -8.38 3.35
CA LYS A 207 -21.52 -8.20 3.15
C LYS A 207 -22.36 -8.52 4.39
N ARG A 208 -21.88 -9.38 5.29
CA ARG A 208 -22.57 -9.78 6.53
C ARG A 208 -22.41 -8.77 7.68
N HIS A 209 -21.46 -7.85 7.56
CA HIS A 209 -21.05 -6.93 8.63
C HIS A 209 -21.12 -5.46 8.18
N LEU A 210 -21.75 -5.18 7.04
CA LEU A 210 -22.00 -3.80 6.60
C LEU A 210 -22.95 -3.12 7.59
N ILE A 211 -22.69 -1.84 7.86
CA ILE A 211 -23.50 -1.02 8.78
C ILE A 211 -24.25 0.01 7.93
N ASP A 212 -25.53 0.22 8.22
CA ASP A 212 -26.33 1.26 7.58
C ASP A 212 -25.96 2.62 8.17
N ALA A 213 -25.46 3.52 7.33
CA ALA A 213 -25.14 4.91 7.68
C ALA A 213 -26.11 5.86 6.96
N PRO A 214 -26.56 6.95 7.60
CA PRO A 214 -27.40 7.95 6.93
C PRO A 214 -26.62 8.61 5.79
N VAL A 215 -27.28 8.81 4.64
CA VAL A 215 -26.70 9.49 3.48
C VAL A 215 -26.58 10.99 3.78
N ASP A 216 -25.34 11.49 3.85
CA ASP A 216 -25.07 12.93 3.89
C ASP A 216 -25.32 13.53 2.49
N CYS A 217 -26.49 14.13 2.27
CA CYS A 217 -26.86 14.74 0.98
C CYS A 217 -25.85 15.79 0.45
N GLU A 218 -25.11 16.47 1.34
CA GLU A 218 -24.05 17.41 0.94
C GLU A 218 -22.88 16.71 0.22
N MET A 219 -22.55 15.47 0.61
CA MET A 219 -21.42 14.74 0.03
C MET A 219 -21.78 14.07 -1.31
N GLN A 220 -23.06 13.81 -1.56
CA GLN A 220 -23.55 13.39 -2.88
C GLN A 220 -23.55 14.53 -3.90
N LEU A 221 -23.98 15.74 -3.50
CA LEU A 221 -23.99 16.91 -4.38
C LEU A 221 -22.59 17.32 -4.86
N VAL A 222 -21.58 17.25 -3.99
CA VAL A 222 -20.18 17.53 -4.36
C VAL A 222 -19.66 16.49 -5.35
N LYS A 223 -20.03 15.21 -5.16
CA LYS A 223 -19.59 14.11 -6.01
C LYS A 223 -20.30 14.08 -7.38
N GLU A 224 -21.58 14.46 -7.42
CA GLU A 224 -22.31 14.66 -8.67
C GLU A 224 -21.77 15.86 -9.45
N MET A 225 -21.39 16.96 -8.77
CA MET A 225 -20.74 18.11 -9.41
C MET A 225 -19.33 17.78 -9.94
N GLU A 226 -18.56 16.93 -9.24
CA GLU A 226 -17.26 16.43 -9.73
C GLU A 226 -17.43 15.52 -10.97
N CYS A 227 -18.42 14.61 -10.97
CA CYS A 227 -18.68 13.74 -12.12
C CYS A 227 -19.17 14.47 -13.37
N ILE A 228 -19.81 15.64 -13.24
CA ILE A 228 -20.24 16.47 -14.38
C ILE A 228 -19.04 17.22 -15.00
N HIS A 229 -18.03 17.56 -14.20
CA HIS A 229 -16.84 18.25 -14.72
C HIS A 229 -15.90 17.32 -15.51
N GLU A 230 -15.84 16.02 -15.18
CA GLU A 230 -15.01 15.05 -15.92
C GLU A 230 -15.58 14.66 -17.28
N SER A 231 -16.89 14.85 -17.54
CA SER A 231 -17.51 14.46 -18.82
C SER A 231 -17.39 15.49 -19.94
N ASP A 232 -17.05 16.74 -19.61
CA ASP A 232 -17.18 17.87 -20.54
C ASP A 232 -15.83 18.39 -21.09
N GLU A 233 -14.67 17.85 -20.65
CA GLU A 233 -13.34 18.34 -21.06
C GLU A 233 -12.58 17.49 -22.11
N GLU A 234 -13.13 16.36 -22.59
CA GLU A 234 -12.50 15.56 -23.66
C GLU A 234 -13.41 15.37 -24.88
N ALA A 235 -13.67 16.44 -25.64
CA ALA A 235 -14.20 16.33 -27.00
C ALA A 235 -13.90 17.57 -27.86
N ASP A 236 -12.65 17.76 -28.27
CA ASP A 236 -12.32 18.57 -29.44
C ASP A 236 -11.01 18.08 -30.08
N ASP A 237 -11.11 17.22 -31.11
CA ASP A 237 -10.39 17.40 -32.39
C ASP A 237 -10.74 16.34 -33.47
N LYS A 238 -11.52 16.82 -34.44
CA LYS A 238 -11.83 16.48 -35.84
C LYS A 238 -11.20 15.28 -36.57
N PHE A 239 -12.06 14.55 -37.32
CA PHE A 239 -11.94 14.39 -38.79
C PHE A 239 -13.29 14.02 -39.48
N GLU A 240 -13.67 14.78 -40.52
CA GLU A 240 -14.87 14.64 -41.40
C GLU A 240 -14.73 13.45 -42.41
N ILE A 241 -15.71 12.89 -43.15
CA ILE A 241 -16.79 13.44 -44.03
C ILE A 241 -17.93 12.39 -44.23
N ASN A 242 -19.16 12.92 -44.31
CA ASN A 242 -20.52 12.45 -44.70
C ASN A 242 -20.70 11.56 -45.99
N PRO A 243 -21.92 11.13 -46.46
CA PRO A 243 -23.32 11.45 -46.06
C PRO A 243 -24.37 10.29 -46.07
N LEU A 244 -25.62 10.62 -45.68
CA LEU A 244 -26.94 10.20 -46.25
C LEU A 244 -27.97 9.47 -45.35
N VAL A 245 -29.20 9.99 -45.49
CA VAL A 245 -30.55 9.42 -45.27
C VAL A 245 -31.34 9.92 -44.03
N THR A 246 -31.94 11.09 -44.26
CA THR A 246 -33.29 11.59 -43.94
C THR A 246 -34.21 10.84 -42.97
N HIS A 247 -34.91 11.59 -42.09
CA HIS A 247 -36.39 11.76 -42.10
C HIS A 247 -36.85 12.89 -41.12
N PRO A 248 -38.08 13.43 -41.27
CA PRO A 248 -38.36 14.87 -41.19
C PRO A 248 -38.94 15.39 -39.85
N MET A 249 -38.74 16.68 -39.57
CA MET A 249 -39.41 17.43 -38.50
C MET A 249 -40.77 18.02 -38.98
N PRO A 250 -41.82 18.05 -38.14
CA PRO A 250 -43.06 18.73 -38.45
C PRO A 250 -42.89 20.25 -38.44
N LYS A 251 -43.43 20.90 -39.48
CA LYS A 251 -43.45 22.35 -39.68
C LYS A 251 -44.38 23.02 -38.66
N LEU A 252 -43.90 24.05 -37.97
CA LEU A 252 -44.76 25.07 -37.36
C LEU A 252 -44.47 26.43 -38.01
N THR A 253 -45.54 26.95 -38.59
CA THR A 253 -45.63 28.08 -39.51
C THR A 253 -45.41 29.40 -38.79
N LYS A 254 -44.56 30.24 -39.37
CA LYS A 254 -44.34 31.65 -38.99
C LYS A 254 -45.57 32.46 -39.40
N GLN A 255 -46.32 33.01 -38.45
CA GLN A 255 -47.22 34.13 -38.71
C GLN A 255 -46.74 35.35 -37.94
N ARG A 256 -46.58 36.43 -38.69
CA ARG A 256 -45.87 37.67 -38.36
C ARG A 256 -46.92 38.77 -38.17
N SER A 257 -46.87 39.49 -37.06
CA SER A 257 -47.47 40.83 -36.93
C SER A 257 -46.72 41.66 -35.89
N ASN A 258 -45.75 42.46 -36.35
CA ASN A 258 -45.66 43.94 -36.23
C ASN A 258 -46.50 44.60 -35.10
N VAL A 259 -46.07 45.55 -34.24
CA VAL A 259 -44.95 46.50 -34.14
C VAL A 259 -44.89 46.97 -32.66
N ASN A 260 -43.72 47.31 -32.12
CA ASN A 260 -43.35 48.63 -31.56
C ASN A 260 -42.43 48.58 -30.32
N MET A 261 -41.47 49.50 -30.33
CA MET A 261 -40.38 49.67 -29.37
C MET A 261 -40.87 50.07 -27.97
N ASN A 262 -40.16 49.61 -26.93
CA ASN A 262 -39.49 50.45 -25.92
C ASN A 262 -38.90 49.58 -24.80
N HIS A 263 -37.58 49.69 -24.58
CA HIS A 263 -36.89 49.17 -23.38
C HIS A 263 -37.24 50.09 -22.19
N PRO A 264 -37.43 49.59 -20.95
CA PRO A 264 -36.28 49.48 -20.05
C PRO A 264 -36.31 48.31 -19.03
N SER A 265 -35.10 47.95 -18.55
CA SER A 265 -34.75 47.33 -17.25
C SER A 265 -35.41 45.99 -16.84
N VAL A 266 -34.66 44.90 -16.99
CA VAL A 266 -34.96 43.62 -16.33
C VAL A 266 -34.33 43.60 -14.93
N ARG A 267 -35.21 43.42 -13.94
CA ARG A 267 -34.92 43.12 -12.53
C ARG A 267 -34.28 41.74 -12.41
N THR A 268 -33.12 41.68 -11.75
CA THR A 268 -32.56 40.46 -11.16
C THR A 268 -33.32 40.12 -9.88
N VAL A 269 -33.99 38.97 -9.85
CA VAL A 269 -34.61 38.41 -8.63
C VAL A 269 -33.52 37.72 -7.82
N GLY A 270 -33.15 38.32 -6.69
CA GLY A 270 -32.22 37.77 -5.71
C GLY A 270 -32.87 36.76 -4.77
N LEU A 271 -32.09 35.74 -4.39
CA LEU A 271 -32.40 34.78 -3.33
C LEU A 271 -32.48 35.46 -1.94
N PRO A 272 -33.35 34.99 -1.02
CA PRO A 272 -33.61 35.67 0.24
C PRO A 272 -32.50 35.50 1.28
N ARG A 273 -32.08 36.63 1.86
CA ARG A 273 -31.12 36.78 2.96
C ARG A 273 -31.83 36.62 4.32
N ALA A 274 -31.28 35.78 5.20
CA ALA A 274 -31.79 35.54 6.55
C ALA A 274 -31.67 36.79 7.45
N LYS A 275 -32.69 36.97 8.30
CA LYS A 275 -32.90 38.11 9.21
C LYS A 275 -31.99 38.01 10.44
N THR A 276 -31.33 39.12 10.80
CA THR A 276 -30.81 39.37 12.15
C THR A 276 -31.49 40.61 12.71
N CYS A 277 -32.02 40.49 13.93
CA CYS A 277 -32.73 41.53 14.67
C CYS A 277 -31.76 42.48 15.36
N ASP A 278 -31.94 43.79 15.14
CA ASP A 278 -31.30 44.87 15.90
C ASP A 278 -32.24 45.40 17.00
N LYS A 279 -31.70 45.71 18.18
CA LYS A 279 -32.17 46.75 19.11
C LYS A 279 -30.99 47.34 19.92
N PRO A 280 -31.07 48.60 20.42
CA PRO A 280 -29.91 49.50 20.46
C PRO A 280 -29.42 49.94 21.87
N LEU A 281 -28.17 50.44 21.86
CA LEU A 281 -27.48 51.47 22.67
C LEU A 281 -27.66 51.56 24.20
N GLN A 282 -26.53 51.56 24.92
CA GLN A 282 -26.34 52.43 26.10
C GLN A 282 -24.85 52.78 26.33
N GLU A 283 -24.59 54.06 26.52
CA GLU A 283 -23.31 54.74 26.83
C GLU A 283 -22.78 54.39 28.23
N PHE A 284 -21.46 54.47 28.44
CA PHE A 284 -20.90 55.01 29.69
C PHE A 284 -19.47 55.56 29.49
N ASP A 285 -19.26 56.70 30.15
CA ASP A 285 -18.21 57.70 30.02
C ASP A 285 -16.98 57.42 30.92
N GLY A 286 -15.82 58.06 30.65
CA GLY A 286 -14.85 58.38 31.72
C GLY A 286 -13.34 58.13 31.51
N SER A 287 -12.63 59.22 31.14
CA SER A 287 -11.48 59.82 31.88
C SER A 287 -10.04 59.25 31.87
N ALA A 288 -9.14 60.07 31.28
CA ALA A 288 -7.78 60.52 31.75
C ALA A 288 -6.45 59.76 31.40
N ASN A 289 -5.78 60.23 30.32
CA ASN A 289 -4.51 61.00 30.21
C ASN A 289 -3.18 60.64 30.96
N PRO A 290 -1.99 61.09 30.45
CA PRO A 290 -0.87 60.20 30.02
C PRO A 290 0.50 60.50 30.68
N ILE A 291 1.51 59.61 30.55
CA ILE A 291 2.93 59.97 30.68
C ILE A 291 3.80 59.21 29.65
N ALA A 292 4.73 59.98 29.08
CA ALA A 292 5.52 59.75 27.87
C ALA A 292 6.88 59.04 28.08
N GLY A 293 7.44 58.55 26.97
CA GLY A 293 8.89 58.61 26.71
C GLY A 293 9.59 57.27 26.40
N LEU A 294 9.62 56.83 25.14
CA LEU A 294 10.84 56.82 24.32
C LEU A 294 10.54 56.38 22.88
N THR A 295 11.00 57.19 21.95
CA THR A 295 10.84 57.11 20.51
C THR A 295 11.96 56.29 19.86
N THR A 296 11.60 55.32 19.01
CA THR A 296 12.26 55.08 17.71
C THR A 296 11.29 54.33 16.78
N ALA A 297 10.84 55.03 15.74
CA ALA A 297 10.11 54.54 14.57
C ALA A 297 10.95 53.50 13.79
N ALA A 298 10.49 52.65 12.87
CA ALA A 298 9.24 52.18 12.23
C ALA A 298 9.69 50.84 11.57
N SER A 299 8.94 49.78 11.27
CA SER A 299 7.62 49.65 10.65
C SER A 299 7.26 48.15 10.67
N VAL A 300 6.24 47.73 11.42
CA VAL A 300 5.57 46.45 11.18
C VAL A 300 4.09 46.67 11.43
N ALA A 301 3.32 46.69 10.34
CA ALA A 301 1.88 46.79 10.36
C ALA A 301 1.28 45.58 11.09
N ALA A 302 0.64 45.90 12.22
CA ALA A 302 -0.47 45.23 12.89
C ALA A 302 -0.86 43.82 12.40
N MET A 303 -0.39 42.80 13.13
CA MET A 303 -1.03 41.48 13.16
C MET A 303 -2.18 41.55 14.19
N GLN A 304 -3.40 41.79 13.70
CA GLN A 304 -4.60 41.68 14.53
C GLN A 304 -4.83 40.22 14.92
N ARG A 305 -4.82 39.98 16.22
CA ARG A 305 -5.19 38.75 16.89
C ARG A 305 -6.72 38.63 16.87
N VAL A 306 -7.26 37.79 15.98
CA VAL A 306 -8.65 37.30 16.03
C VAL A 306 -8.62 35.78 16.04
N THR A 307 -8.82 35.21 17.22
CA THR A 307 -9.02 33.78 17.45
C THR A 307 -10.47 33.44 17.14
N SER A 308 -10.75 32.85 15.97
CA SER A 308 -12.03 32.21 15.69
C SER A 308 -11.90 30.69 15.76
N SER A 309 -12.74 30.05 16.58
CA SER A 309 -12.83 28.60 16.76
C SER A 309 -13.20 27.84 15.46
N SER A 310 -13.67 28.54 14.42
CA SER A 310 -13.88 27.99 13.08
C SER A 310 -12.58 27.66 12.36
N SER A 311 -11.50 28.39 12.63
CA SER A 311 -10.17 28.13 12.04
C SER A 311 -9.58 26.81 12.52
N MET A 312 -9.88 26.37 13.76
CA MET A 312 -9.44 25.08 14.26
C MET A 312 -10.21 23.90 13.62
N ALA A 313 -11.50 24.09 13.29
CA ALA A 313 -12.29 23.08 12.59
C ALA A 313 -11.87 22.94 11.12
N GLU A 314 -11.47 24.05 10.49
CA GLU A 314 -10.99 24.06 9.10
C GLU A 314 -9.52 23.59 8.99
N ALA A 315 -8.67 23.93 9.97
CA ALA A 315 -7.32 23.37 10.12
C ALA A 315 -7.36 21.88 10.50
N ALA A 316 -8.40 21.41 11.18
CA ALA A 316 -8.63 19.99 11.41
C ALA A 316 -9.09 19.24 10.15
N ARG A 317 -9.82 19.89 9.22
CA ARG A 317 -10.17 19.33 7.90
C ARG A 317 -8.96 19.23 6.96
N LYS A 318 -7.96 20.10 7.09
CA LYS A 318 -6.68 20.03 6.36
C LYS A 318 -5.61 19.18 7.07
N ARG A 319 -5.98 18.25 7.96
CA ARG A 319 -5.03 17.20 8.37
C ARG A 319 -4.66 16.41 7.13
N LYS A 320 -3.38 16.44 6.72
CA LYS A 320 -2.81 15.49 5.77
C LYS A 320 -3.37 14.11 6.10
N VAL A 321 -4.19 13.55 5.21
CA VAL A 321 -4.65 12.17 5.30
C VAL A 321 -3.42 11.31 5.53
N SER A 322 -3.41 10.49 6.58
CA SER A 322 -2.23 9.72 6.98
C SER A 322 -1.67 8.98 5.77
N VAL A 323 -0.36 8.97 5.65
CA VAL A 323 0.32 8.34 4.53
C VAL A 323 0.05 6.82 4.48
N ILE A 324 -0.16 6.21 5.65
CA ILE A 324 -0.59 4.82 5.78
C ILE A 324 -2.03 4.65 5.26
N SER A 325 -2.90 5.65 5.44
CA SER A 325 -4.23 5.61 4.83
C SER A 325 -4.19 5.57 3.30
N ASN A 326 -3.23 6.24 2.65
CA ASN A 326 -3.11 6.19 1.19
C ASN A 326 -2.67 4.81 0.66
N ILE A 327 -1.69 4.14 1.27
CA ILE A 327 -1.36 2.74 0.92
C ILE A 327 -2.54 1.82 1.17
N SER A 328 -3.24 2.02 2.29
CA SER A 328 -4.37 1.17 2.64
C SER A 328 -5.61 1.42 1.77
N ASN A 329 -5.65 2.56 1.06
CA ASN A 329 -6.68 2.83 0.06
C ASN A 329 -6.40 2.10 -1.27
N MET A 330 -5.22 1.50 -1.42
CA MET A 330 -4.86 0.77 -2.63
C MET A 330 -5.50 -0.61 -2.69
N ASP A 331 -6.48 -0.73 -3.55
CA ASP A 331 -7.11 -2.01 -3.87
C ASP A 331 -6.53 -2.58 -5.16
N PHE A 332 -5.59 -3.52 -5.02
CA PHE A 332 -4.95 -4.25 -6.13
C PHE A 332 -5.95 -5.00 -7.03
N THR A 333 -7.18 -5.22 -6.54
CA THR A 333 -8.22 -6.01 -7.22
C THR A 333 -9.44 -5.22 -7.70
N GLY A 334 -9.46 -3.89 -7.53
CA GLY A 334 -10.66 -3.07 -7.80
C GLY A 334 -11.77 -3.28 -6.76
N SER A 335 -11.37 -3.71 -5.56
CA SER A 335 -12.24 -4.13 -4.46
C SER A 335 -13.16 -3.01 -3.98
N TYR A 336 -12.69 -1.76 -3.97
CA TYR A 336 -13.43 -0.56 -3.59
C TYR A 336 -14.58 -0.25 -4.55
N LEU A 337 -14.32 -0.32 -5.86
CA LEU A 337 -15.35 -0.15 -6.89
C LEU A 337 -16.40 -1.25 -6.75
N GLN A 338 -16.02 -2.49 -6.49
CA GLN A 338 -16.96 -3.59 -6.34
C GLN A 338 -17.80 -3.49 -5.06
N LEU A 339 -17.23 -3.00 -3.95
CA LEU A 339 -17.97 -2.76 -2.71
C LEU A 339 -18.95 -1.59 -2.89
N TYR A 340 -18.54 -0.51 -3.56
CA TYR A 340 -19.42 0.61 -3.89
C TYR A 340 -20.54 0.21 -4.88
N LEU A 341 -20.20 -0.51 -5.97
CA LEU A 341 -21.17 -1.03 -6.94
C LEU A 341 -22.13 -2.07 -6.34
N ASP A 342 -21.69 -2.92 -5.40
CA ASP A 342 -22.56 -3.86 -4.69
C ASP A 342 -23.46 -3.16 -3.65
N THR A 343 -23.10 -1.97 -3.18
CA THR A 343 -23.93 -1.18 -2.25
C THR A 343 -24.94 -0.28 -2.94
N VAL A 344 -24.72 0.04 -4.23
CA VAL A 344 -25.57 0.95 -5.02
C VAL A 344 -26.67 0.19 -5.78
N ASP A 345 -26.55 -1.13 -5.97
CA ASP A 345 -27.55 -1.89 -6.72
C ASP A 345 -28.67 -2.45 -5.84
N ASP A 346 -29.79 -1.72 -5.80
CA ASP A 346 -31.09 -2.37 -6.03
C ASP A 346 -32.13 -1.50 -6.78
N ASP A 347 -32.00 -0.17 -6.83
CA ASP A 347 -33.12 0.69 -7.32
C ASP A 347 -32.95 1.35 -8.72
N THR A 348 -31.77 1.36 -9.36
CA THR A 348 -31.59 2.08 -10.65
C THR A 348 -31.57 1.16 -11.87
N LEU A 349 -32.69 1.10 -12.60
CA LEU A 349 -32.88 0.39 -13.87
C LEU A 349 -31.84 0.74 -14.96
N GLN A 350 -31.33 1.97 -14.98
CA GLN A 350 -30.28 2.41 -15.93
C GLN A 350 -28.92 1.74 -15.68
N MET A 351 -28.60 1.44 -14.43
CA MET A 351 -27.34 0.82 -14.03
C MET A 351 -27.28 -0.67 -14.39
N LYS A 352 -28.44 -1.36 -14.35
CA LYS A 352 -28.58 -2.75 -14.85
C LYS A 352 -28.36 -2.84 -16.37
N ALA A 353 -28.78 -1.84 -17.14
CA ALA A 353 -28.55 -1.78 -18.58
C ALA A 353 -27.07 -1.50 -18.91
N PHE A 354 -26.44 -0.56 -18.20
CA PHE A 354 -25.00 -0.28 -18.30
C PHE A 354 -24.15 -1.51 -17.93
N LYS A 355 -24.47 -2.19 -16.82
CA LYS A 355 -23.84 -3.46 -16.42
C LYS A 355 -23.94 -4.53 -17.52
N LYS A 356 -25.08 -4.61 -18.21
CA LYS A 356 -25.29 -5.58 -19.28
C LYS A 356 -24.45 -5.26 -20.52
N VAL A 357 -24.35 -3.98 -20.89
CA VAL A 357 -23.51 -3.50 -22.00
C VAL A 357 -22.03 -3.66 -21.68
N GLU A 358 -21.58 -3.30 -20.47
CA GLU A 358 -20.18 -3.42 -20.05
C GLU A 358 -19.76 -4.89 -19.90
N GLN A 359 -20.65 -5.77 -19.43
CA GLN A 359 -20.43 -7.22 -19.42
C GLN A 359 -20.38 -7.81 -20.82
N GLU A 360 -21.14 -7.30 -21.80
CA GLU A 360 -21.07 -7.74 -23.20
C GLU A 360 -19.80 -7.25 -23.92
N VAL A 361 -19.36 -6.01 -23.65
CA VAL A 361 -18.07 -5.48 -24.15
C VAL A 361 -16.90 -6.23 -23.54
N GLN A 362 -16.94 -6.55 -22.25
CA GLN A 362 -15.92 -7.37 -21.58
C GLN A 362 -15.96 -8.85 -21.99
N LYS A 363 -17.11 -9.42 -22.38
CA LYS A 363 -17.20 -10.83 -22.84
C LYS A 363 -16.46 -11.08 -24.15
N LYS A 364 -16.31 -10.05 -25.00
CA LYS A 364 -15.66 -10.16 -26.32
C LYS A 364 -14.13 -10.01 -26.28
N GLN A 365 -13.53 -9.64 -25.15
CA GLN A 365 -12.08 -9.50 -25.03
C GLN A 365 -11.42 -10.77 -24.46
N GLY A 366 -10.45 -11.33 -25.19
CA GLY A 366 -9.66 -12.47 -24.73
C GLY A 366 -8.89 -12.18 -23.43
N PHE A 367 -8.56 -13.24 -22.68
CA PHE A 367 -7.87 -13.16 -21.38
C PHE A 367 -6.61 -12.26 -21.43
N PHE A 368 -5.79 -12.39 -22.47
CA PHE A 368 -4.60 -11.57 -22.68
C PHE A 368 -4.91 -10.08 -22.88
N ARG A 369 -6.01 -9.74 -23.56
CA ARG A 369 -6.41 -8.33 -23.77
C ARG A 369 -6.90 -7.69 -22.48
N LYS A 370 -7.64 -8.43 -21.64
CA LYS A 370 -8.02 -7.99 -20.29
C LYS A 370 -6.82 -7.82 -19.38
N PHE A 371 -5.85 -8.73 -19.48
CA PHE A 371 -4.61 -8.66 -18.72
C PHE A 371 -3.78 -7.44 -19.11
N ILE A 372 -3.61 -7.19 -20.41
CA ILE A 372 -2.90 -6.00 -20.92
C ILE A 372 -3.61 -4.71 -20.51
N ALA A 373 -4.95 -4.66 -20.58
CA ALA A 373 -5.72 -3.50 -20.13
C ALA A 373 -5.60 -3.24 -18.61
N LEU A 374 -5.46 -4.30 -17.80
CA LEU A 374 -5.26 -4.18 -16.34
C LEU A 374 -3.84 -3.73 -15.95
N MET A 375 -2.84 -3.97 -16.79
CA MET A 375 -1.45 -3.66 -16.48
C MET A 375 -1.00 -2.24 -16.85
N ASP A 376 -1.88 -1.42 -17.46
CA ASP A 376 -1.60 -0.06 -17.97
C ASP A 376 -0.13 0.10 -18.39
N LEU A 377 0.28 -0.65 -19.41
CA LEU A 377 1.70 -0.73 -19.83
C LEU A 377 2.24 0.60 -20.36
N ASP A 378 1.41 1.63 -20.49
CA ASP A 378 1.87 2.97 -20.84
C ASP A 378 2.80 3.57 -19.77
N LEU A 379 2.71 3.12 -18.51
CA LEU A 379 3.68 3.53 -17.47
C LEU A 379 5.11 3.09 -17.80
N LEU A 380 5.31 1.99 -18.52
CA LEU A 380 6.64 1.52 -18.91
C LEU A 380 7.31 2.42 -19.95
N LYS A 381 6.55 3.28 -20.64
CA LYS A 381 7.13 4.23 -21.60
C LYS A 381 7.84 5.39 -20.89
N ASP A 382 7.48 5.68 -19.64
CA ASP A 382 8.13 6.72 -18.87
C ASP A 382 9.48 6.22 -18.31
N TRP A 383 10.56 6.83 -18.80
CA TRP A 383 11.92 6.55 -18.36
C TRP A 383 12.12 6.72 -16.85
N SER A 384 11.45 7.72 -16.26
CA SER A 384 11.59 8.01 -14.84
C SER A 384 10.85 6.97 -13.98
N PHE A 385 9.75 6.41 -14.48
CA PHE A 385 9.08 5.26 -13.86
C PHE A 385 9.92 3.98 -13.97
N LEU A 386 10.52 3.71 -15.14
CA LEU A 386 11.45 2.59 -15.32
C LEU A 386 12.64 2.67 -14.37
N ASN A 387 13.19 3.86 -14.16
CA ASN A 387 14.30 4.07 -13.23
C ASN A 387 13.90 3.84 -11.77
N LEU A 388 12.70 4.29 -11.38
CA LEU A 388 12.10 3.98 -10.09
C LEU A 388 11.92 2.46 -9.91
N LEU A 389 11.40 1.79 -10.92
CA LEU A 389 11.16 0.35 -10.93
C LEU A 389 12.47 -0.44 -10.75
N LEU A 390 13.50 -0.07 -11.51
CA LEU A 390 14.83 -0.65 -11.44
C LEU A 390 15.44 -0.47 -10.05
N GLY A 391 15.43 0.76 -9.53
CA GLY A 391 16.04 1.06 -8.23
C GLY A 391 15.41 0.31 -7.06
N LEU A 392 14.07 0.28 -7.00
CA LEU A 392 13.35 -0.48 -5.97
C LEU A 392 13.63 -1.99 -6.07
N SER A 393 13.73 -2.52 -7.28
CA SER A 393 14.00 -3.95 -7.50
C SER A 393 15.43 -4.35 -7.12
N LEU A 394 16.41 -3.48 -7.40
CA LEU A 394 17.81 -3.67 -6.99
C LEU A 394 17.95 -3.59 -5.46
N PHE A 395 17.33 -2.58 -4.84
CA PHE A 395 17.30 -2.44 -3.39
C PHE A 395 16.72 -3.68 -2.72
N TRP A 396 15.55 -4.15 -3.19
CA TRP A 396 14.91 -5.31 -2.61
C TRP A 396 15.73 -6.60 -2.80
N SER A 397 16.33 -6.79 -3.98
CA SER A 397 17.19 -7.94 -4.25
C SER A 397 18.37 -8.00 -3.27
N GLY A 398 19.07 -6.87 -3.06
CA GLY A 398 20.16 -6.77 -2.09
C GLY A 398 19.69 -7.02 -0.66
N GLU A 399 18.55 -6.46 -0.28
CA GLU A 399 17.97 -6.63 1.05
C GLU A 399 17.55 -8.06 1.35
N LEU A 400 16.85 -8.70 0.40
CA LEU A 400 16.41 -10.08 0.53
C LEU A 400 17.61 -11.01 0.72
N GLN A 401 18.66 -10.86 -0.09
CA GLN A 401 19.84 -11.71 0.01
C GLN A 401 20.61 -11.49 1.30
N PHE A 402 20.79 -10.24 1.73
CA PHE A 402 21.41 -9.94 3.02
C PHE A 402 20.68 -10.66 4.17
N ARG A 403 19.34 -10.53 4.21
CA ARG A 403 18.51 -11.18 5.24
C ARG A 403 18.65 -12.70 5.24
N MET A 404 18.76 -13.32 4.07
CA MET A 404 18.89 -14.77 3.92
C MET A 404 20.29 -15.29 4.25
N LEU A 405 21.33 -14.50 3.94
CA LEU A 405 22.73 -14.86 4.18
C LEU A 405 23.24 -14.52 5.58
N THR A 406 22.54 -13.63 6.31
CA THR A 406 22.92 -13.22 7.67
C THR A 406 23.19 -14.40 8.61
N PRO A 407 22.33 -15.45 8.68
CA PRO A 407 22.60 -16.60 9.54
C PRO A 407 23.88 -17.35 9.12
N PHE A 408 24.11 -17.51 7.81
CA PHE A 408 25.32 -18.16 7.29
C PHE A 408 26.59 -17.35 7.60
N PHE A 409 26.52 -16.02 7.47
CA PHE A 409 27.61 -15.11 7.83
C PHE A 409 27.97 -15.23 9.32
N ILE A 410 26.99 -15.13 10.21
CA ILE A 410 27.24 -15.23 11.67
C ILE A 410 27.83 -16.60 12.02
N ARG A 411 27.32 -17.68 11.42
CA ARG A 411 27.87 -19.04 11.62
C ARG A 411 29.28 -19.19 11.06
N SER A 412 29.62 -18.49 9.98
CA SER A 412 30.97 -18.51 9.40
C SER A 412 32.03 -17.80 10.28
N LEU A 413 31.60 -16.88 11.15
CA LEU A 413 32.47 -16.25 12.15
C LEU A 413 32.77 -17.16 13.36
N GLY A 414 32.15 -18.34 13.44
CA GLY A 414 32.34 -19.30 14.54
C GLY A 414 31.29 -19.21 15.66
N TYR A 415 30.29 -18.34 15.54
CA TYR A 415 29.23 -18.22 16.55
C TYR A 415 28.26 -19.40 16.53
N ASN A 416 27.70 -19.69 17.69
CA ASN A 416 26.75 -20.78 17.92
C ASN A 416 25.36 -20.48 17.32
N MET A 417 24.52 -21.53 17.25
CA MET A 417 23.15 -21.41 16.76
C MET A 417 22.30 -20.50 17.66
N ASN A 418 22.55 -20.54 18.98
CA ASN A 418 21.92 -19.67 19.98
C ASN A 418 22.20 -18.19 19.72
N GLU A 419 23.48 -17.88 19.52
CA GLU A 419 23.99 -16.55 19.26
C GLU A 419 23.45 -16.01 17.94
N THR A 420 23.45 -16.84 16.90
CA THR A 420 22.87 -16.50 15.59
C THR A 420 21.39 -16.17 15.69
N ALA A 421 20.60 -17.01 16.36
CA ALA A 421 19.17 -16.76 16.55
C ALA A 421 18.93 -15.45 17.30
N PHE A 422 19.73 -15.16 18.33
CA PHE A 422 19.62 -13.92 19.11
C PHE A 422 19.91 -12.66 18.28
N CYS A 423 20.95 -12.70 17.43
CA CYS A 423 21.25 -11.64 16.47
C CYS A 423 20.08 -11.34 15.51
N LEU A 424 19.45 -12.40 14.97
CA LEU A 424 18.31 -12.27 14.07
C LEU A 424 17.09 -11.66 14.78
N SER A 425 16.79 -12.14 15.99
CA SER A 425 15.71 -11.59 16.83
C SER A 425 15.95 -10.11 17.15
N MET A 426 17.18 -9.71 17.49
CA MET A 426 17.50 -8.31 17.79
C MET A 426 17.34 -7.39 16.58
N THR A 427 17.76 -7.85 15.40
CA THR A 427 17.56 -7.13 14.13
C THR A 427 16.08 -6.98 13.80
N ALA A 428 15.25 -7.98 14.12
CA ALA A 428 13.80 -7.88 13.95
C ALA A 428 13.18 -6.87 14.94
N ILE A 429 13.56 -6.89 16.21
CA ILE A 429 13.04 -5.98 17.25
C ILE A 429 13.30 -4.52 16.86
N THR A 430 14.52 -4.21 16.45
CA THR A 430 14.91 -2.85 16.04
C THR A 430 14.17 -2.39 14.79
N ASP A 431 14.05 -3.24 13.76
CA ASP A 431 13.25 -2.97 12.56
C ASP A 431 11.79 -2.66 12.90
N ILE A 432 11.15 -3.47 13.74
CA ILE A 432 9.75 -3.31 14.11
C ILE A 432 9.55 -2.03 14.93
N GLY A 433 10.42 -1.79 15.92
CA GLY A 433 10.37 -0.58 16.73
C GLY A 433 10.42 0.68 15.87
N VAL A 434 11.30 0.70 14.87
CA VAL A 434 11.40 1.81 13.92
C VAL A 434 10.15 1.96 13.07
N ARG A 435 9.62 0.87 12.50
CA ARG A 435 8.41 0.93 11.65
C ARG A 435 7.18 1.43 12.38
N LEU A 436 7.11 1.24 13.70
CA LEU A 436 6.00 1.72 14.52
C LEU A 436 6.18 3.18 14.93
N VAL A 437 7.42 3.59 15.27
CA VAL A 437 7.69 4.90 15.87
C VAL A 437 7.99 5.99 14.84
N LEU A 438 8.78 5.69 13.80
CA LEU A 438 9.28 6.71 12.89
C LEU A 438 8.26 7.24 11.87
N PRO A 439 7.35 6.45 11.27
CA PRO A 439 6.42 6.99 10.27
C PRO A 439 5.54 8.14 10.80
N PRO A 440 4.95 8.08 12.02
CA PRO A 440 4.22 9.22 12.59
C PRO A 440 5.08 10.48 12.82
N ILE A 441 6.39 10.31 13.03
CA ILE A 441 7.34 11.41 13.22
C ILE A 441 7.64 12.05 11.86
N PHE A 442 7.94 11.24 10.84
CA PHE A 442 8.20 11.73 9.50
C PHE A 442 7.00 12.39 8.85
N ASP A 443 5.77 11.96 9.17
CA ASP A 443 4.55 12.63 8.71
C ASP A 443 4.46 14.10 9.19
N ARG A 444 5.10 14.44 10.31
CA ARG A 444 5.20 15.81 10.84
C ARG A 444 6.33 16.61 10.23
N LEU A 445 7.35 15.94 9.71
CA LEU A 445 8.48 16.58 9.04
C LEU A 445 8.10 16.83 7.58
N ALA A 446 8.38 18.03 7.06
CA ALA A 446 8.03 18.40 5.68
C ALA A 446 8.95 17.77 4.60
N ILE A 447 9.54 16.60 4.88
CA ILE A 447 10.49 15.90 4.01
C ILE A 447 9.70 14.96 3.10
N THR A 448 10.09 14.86 1.82
CA THR A 448 9.47 13.90 0.88
C THR A 448 9.86 12.46 1.22
N LYS A 449 8.95 11.50 1.04
CA LYS A 449 9.22 10.09 1.43
C LYS A 449 10.30 9.48 0.55
N LYS A 450 10.36 9.86 -0.73
CA LYS A 450 11.48 9.52 -1.63
C LYS A 450 12.85 9.91 -1.04
N MET A 451 12.96 11.07 -0.40
CA MET A 451 14.22 11.52 0.23
C MET A 451 14.54 10.74 1.50
N ILE A 452 13.54 10.44 2.32
CA ILE A 452 13.74 9.61 3.53
C ILE A 452 14.22 8.21 3.11
N PHE A 453 13.58 7.60 2.11
CA PHE A 453 14.01 6.32 1.56
C PHE A 453 15.46 6.38 1.07
N PHE A 454 15.82 7.41 0.30
CA PHE A 454 17.17 7.60 -0.22
C PHE A 454 18.24 7.69 0.88
N ILE A 455 18.04 8.59 1.84
CA ILE A 455 18.96 8.81 2.95
C ILE A 455 19.10 7.52 3.77
N SER A 456 17.97 6.87 4.06
CA SER A 456 17.97 5.60 4.79
C SER A 456 18.71 4.49 4.05
N ALA A 457 18.56 4.38 2.72
CA ALA A 457 19.22 3.35 1.91
C ALA A 457 20.73 3.56 1.83
N PHE A 458 21.19 4.81 1.74
CA PHE A 458 22.61 5.16 1.81
C PHE A 458 23.23 4.74 3.15
N PHE A 459 22.60 5.15 4.26
CA PHE A 459 23.10 4.79 5.58
C PHE A 459 23.01 3.27 5.81
N LEU A 460 21.96 2.60 5.34
CA LEU A 460 21.86 1.15 5.42
C LEU A 460 23.04 0.43 4.75
N ALA A 461 23.41 0.84 3.54
CA ALA A 461 24.54 0.26 2.81
C ALA A 461 25.88 0.56 3.50
N ALA A 462 26.04 1.76 4.06
CA ALA A 462 27.23 2.14 4.82
C ALA A 462 27.38 1.30 6.10
N THR A 463 26.33 1.23 6.92
CA THR A 463 26.36 0.50 8.20
C THR A 463 26.51 -1.01 7.98
N ARG A 464 25.95 -1.56 6.89
CA ARG A 464 26.17 -2.96 6.51
C ARG A 464 27.58 -3.26 6.06
N SER A 465 28.23 -2.32 5.39
CA SER A 465 29.63 -2.49 5.00
C SER A 465 30.54 -2.52 6.24
N VAL A 466 30.27 -1.66 7.22
CA VAL A 466 31.00 -1.70 8.51
C VAL A 466 30.74 -3.01 9.26
N LEU A 467 29.48 -3.49 9.26
CA LEU A 467 29.09 -4.76 9.87
C LEU A 467 29.87 -5.95 9.29
N ALA A 468 30.12 -5.96 7.97
CA ALA A 468 30.79 -7.06 7.29
C ALA A 468 32.23 -7.28 7.78
N GLU A 469 32.87 -6.24 8.30
CA GLU A 469 34.25 -6.29 8.81
C GLU A 469 34.33 -6.63 10.31
N GLN A 470 33.19 -6.67 11.03
CA GLN A 470 33.18 -6.97 12.45
C GLN A 470 33.16 -8.47 12.72
N SER A 471 34.10 -8.94 13.53
CA SER A 471 34.15 -10.32 14.04
C SER A 471 33.74 -10.42 15.51
N GLU A 472 33.94 -9.37 16.29
CA GLU A 472 33.70 -9.34 17.74
C GLU A 472 32.22 -9.25 18.11
N TRP A 473 31.82 -9.89 19.21
CA TRP A 473 30.41 -10.05 19.60
C TRP A 473 29.69 -8.73 19.86
N VAL A 474 30.31 -7.84 20.64
CA VAL A 474 29.70 -6.56 21.02
C VAL A 474 29.56 -5.61 19.83
N PRO A 475 30.63 -5.35 19.03
CA PRO A 475 30.50 -4.54 17.81
C PRO A 475 29.49 -5.14 16.81
N LEU A 476 29.49 -6.45 16.60
CA LEU A 476 28.55 -7.13 15.71
C LEU A 476 27.10 -6.82 16.10
N MET A 477 26.77 -6.89 17.39
CA MET A 477 25.43 -6.63 17.89
C MET A 477 24.98 -5.18 17.78
N VAL A 478 25.89 -4.24 18.06
CA VAL A 478 25.63 -2.81 17.90
C VAL A 478 25.35 -2.49 16.43
N TRP A 479 26.19 -2.98 15.51
CA TRP A 479 26.01 -2.71 14.09
C TRP A 479 24.79 -3.42 13.49
N LEU A 480 24.44 -4.62 13.96
CA LEU A 480 23.18 -5.29 13.58
C LEU A 480 21.95 -4.47 14.00
N SER A 481 21.98 -3.91 15.21
CA SER A 481 20.89 -3.06 15.71
C SER A 481 20.75 -1.77 14.89
N ILE A 482 21.88 -1.13 14.57
CA ILE A 482 21.92 0.05 13.71
C ILE A 482 21.43 -0.29 12.29
N CYS A 483 21.85 -1.44 11.74
CA CYS A 483 21.37 -1.92 10.46
C CYS A 483 19.85 -2.17 10.48
N GLY A 484 19.33 -2.79 11.55
CA GLY A 484 17.89 -3.00 11.75
C GLY A 484 17.11 -1.69 11.79
N PHE A 485 17.68 -0.66 12.43
CA PHE A 485 17.10 0.69 12.46
C PHE A 485 16.95 1.28 11.04
N PHE A 486 18.05 1.36 10.28
CA PHE A 486 18.01 1.93 8.93
C PHE A 486 17.15 1.10 7.98
N ARG A 487 17.17 -0.22 8.12
CA ARG A 487 16.33 -1.16 7.37
C ARG A 487 14.84 -0.91 7.60
N GLY A 488 14.43 -0.69 8.84
CA GLY A 488 13.04 -0.33 9.17
C GLY A 488 12.62 0.97 8.54
N MET A 489 13.49 1.98 8.57
CA MET A 489 13.24 3.27 7.92
C MET A 489 13.11 3.14 6.40
N CYS A 490 13.97 2.34 5.74
CA CYS A 490 13.85 2.06 4.31
C CYS A 490 12.53 1.37 3.98
N LEU A 491 12.20 0.27 4.67
CA LEU A 491 11.07 -0.58 4.31
C LEU A 491 9.72 0.07 4.62
N SER A 492 9.65 0.98 5.60
CA SER A 492 8.47 1.84 5.80
C SER A 492 8.22 2.75 4.59
N ASN A 493 9.27 3.29 3.96
CA ASN A 493 9.16 4.25 2.85
C ASN A 493 9.23 3.61 1.46
N PHE A 494 9.59 2.33 1.38
CA PHE A 494 9.77 1.57 0.14
C PHE A 494 8.51 1.56 -0.73
N THR A 495 7.38 1.10 -0.18
CA THR A 495 6.09 1.09 -0.90
C THR A 495 5.54 2.50 -1.10
N LEU A 496 5.85 3.42 -0.19
CA LEU A 496 5.40 4.80 -0.24
C LEU A 496 6.00 5.59 -1.40
N THR A 497 7.22 5.28 -1.79
CA THR A 497 7.92 5.97 -2.88
C THR A 497 7.17 5.79 -4.22
N ILE A 498 6.54 4.63 -4.43
CA ILE A 498 5.73 4.37 -5.64
C ILE A 498 4.48 5.27 -5.66
N SER A 499 3.84 5.43 -4.51
CA SER A 499 2.64 6.28 -4.37
C SER A 499 2.87 7.77 -4.50
N GLU A 500 4.11 8.24 -4.37
CA GLU A 500 4.45 9.64 -4.65
C GLU A 500 4.69 9.89 -6.14
N TYR A 501 4.98 8.83 -6.91
CA TYR A 501 5.33 8.95 -8.32
C TYR A 501 4.10 8.83 -9.24
N CYS A 502 3.19 7.90 -8.93
CA CYS A 502 2.02 7.63 -9.77
C CYS A 502 0.75 8.30 -9.20
N PRO A 503 -0.14 8.84 -10.06
CA PRO A 503 -1.47 9.28 -9.63
C PRO A 503 -2.26 8.08 -9.09
N LEU A 504 -3.23 8.35 -8.21
CA LEU A 504 -3.98 7.33 -7.47
C LEU A 504 -4.66 6.29 -8.39
N GLU A 505 -5.09 6.71 -9.58
CA GLU A 505 -5.74 5.84 -10.58
C GLU A 505 -4.80 4.78 -11.15
N LYS A 506 -3.54 5.17 -11.45
CA LYS A 506 -2.53 4.29 -12.06
C LYS A 506 -1.73 3.49 -11.04
N LEU A 507 -1.97 3.74 -9.76
CA LEU A 507 -1.20 3.20 -8.65
C LEU A 507 -1.29 1.66 -8.52
N PRO A 508 -2.45 0.99 -8.72
CA PRO A 508 -2.52 -0.47 -8.73
C PRO A 508 -1.70 -1.11 -9.85
N ALA A 509 -1.73 -0.53 -11.06
CA ALA A 509 -0.94 -0.99 -12.21
C ALA A 509 0.57 -0.82 -11.93
N ALA A 510 0.97 0.33 -11.40
CA ALA A 510 2.35 0.61 -10.99
C ALA A 510 2.87 -0.40 -9.96
N PHE A 511 2.08 -0.73 -8.94
CA PHE A 511 2.46 -1.72 -7.93
C PHE A 511 2.54 -3.14 -8.48
N GLY A 512 1.62 -3.52 -9.39
CA GLY A 512 1.67 -4.81 -10.06
C GLY A 512 2.96 -4.97 -10.86
N LEU A 513 3.27 -3.96 -11.67
CA LEU A 513 4.49 -3.92 -12.46
C LEU A 513 5.76 -3.91 -11.59
N HIS A 514 5.71 -3.21 -10.44
CA HIS A 514 6.75 -3.26 -9.41
C HIS A 514 6.97 -4.66 -8.83
N MET A 515 5.92 -5.38 -8.43
CA MET A 515 6.07 -6.74 -7.90
C MET A 515 6.72 -7.67 -8.94
N VAL A 516 6.31 -7.54 -10.20
CA VAL A 516 6.84 -8.35 -11.30
C VAL A 516 8.31 -8.07 -11.54
N SER A 517 8.70 -6.79 -11.63
CA SER A 517 10.09 -6.40 -11.78
C SER A 517 10.93 -6.93 -10.62
N LYS A 518 10.46 -6.73 -9.39
CA LYS A 518 11.10 -7.26 -8.18
C LYS A 518 11.33 -8.78 -8.27
N GLY A 519 10.31 -9.53 -8.72
CA GLY A 519 10.39 -10.99 -8.89
C GLY A 519 11.42 -11.43 -9.94
N VAL A 520 11.54 -10.72 -11.06
CA VAL A 520 12.54 -10.98 -12.11
C VAL A 520 13.96 -10.72 -11.58
N PHE A 521 14.19 -9.54 -11.00
CA PHE A 521 15.52 -9.15 -10.52
C PHE A 521 16.01 -10.06 -9.40
N VAL A 522 15.12 -10.45 -8.48
CA VAL A 522 15.47 -11.35 -7.36
C VAL A 522 16.01 -12.70 -7.85
N VAL A 523 15.36 -13.33 -8.85
CA VAL A 523 15.81 -14.64 -9.38
C VAL A 523 17.13 -14.55 -10.11
N ILE A 524 17.38 -13.45 -10.80
CA ILE A 524 18.62 -13.26 -11.57
C ILE A 524 19.78 -12.93 -10.62
N ILE A 525 19.58 -11.95 -9.74
CA ILE A 525 20.64 -11.41 -8.87
C ILE A 525 20.97 -12.38 -7.72
N GLY A 526 19.99 -13.13 -7.22
CA GLY A 526 20.18 -14.00 -6.06
C GLY A 526 21.26 -15.06 -6.24
N PRO A 527 21.16 -15.96 -7.24
CA PRO A 527 22.21 -16.94 -7.54
C PRO A 527 23.55 -16.30 -7.88
N LEU A 528 23.55 -15.13 -8.53
CA LEU A 528 24.78 -14.40 -8.84
C LEU A 528 25.52 -14.00 -7.55
N ILE A 529 24.81 -13.48 -6.55
CA ILE A 529 25.37 -13.14 -5.24
C ILE A 529 25.90 -14.39 -4.52
N GLY A 530 25.14 -15.49 -4.56
CA GLY A 530 25.59 -16.75 -3.99
C GLY A 530 26.85 -17.31 -4.67
N TYR A 531 26.94 -17.17 -6.00
CA TYR A 531 28.11 -17.54 -6.79
C TYR A 531 29.33 -16.70 -6.43
N VAL A 532 29.15 -15.39 -6.21
CA VAL A 532 30.24 -14.52 -5.71
C VAL A 532 30.78 -15.03 -4.39
N ARG A 533 29.92 -15.46 -3.46
CA ARG A 533 30.38 -16.08 -2.19
C ARG A 533 31.16 -17.36 -2.48
N ASP A 534 30.61 -18.27 -3.27
CA ASP A 534 31.24 -19.57 -3.52
C ASP A 534 32.58 -19.45 -4.28
N TYR A 535 32.74 -18.43 -5.12
CA TYR A 535 34.01 -18.13 -5.80
C TYR A 535 35.04 -17.44 -4.87
N THR A 536 34.59 -16.46 -4.06
CA THR A 536 35.50 -15.66 -3.22
C THR A 536 35.83 -16.32 -1.88
N GLY A 537 34.99 -17.25 -1.41
CA GLY A 537 35.09 -17.86 -0.08
C GLY A 537 34.77 -16.92 1.09
N SER A 538 34.43 -15.65 0.83
CA SER A 538 34.24 -14.62 1.86
C SER A 538 32.81 -14.07 1.86
N PHE A 539 32.14 -14.17 3.01
CA PHE A 539 30.83 -13.55 3.21
C PHE A 539 30.91 -12.02 3.27
N ALA A 540 32.02 -11.45 3.75
CA ALA A 540 32.20 -10.00 3.79
C ALA A 540 32.17 -9.40 2.38
N THR A 541 32.90 -9.99 1.44
CA THR A 541 32.89 -9.58 0.01
C THR A 541 31.49 -9.67 -0.59
N CYS A 542 30.74 -10.72 -0.27
CA CYS A 542 29.35 -10.88 -0.70
C CYS A 542 28.45 -9.75 -0.17
N ILE A 543 28.58 -9.37 1.11
CA ILE A 543 27.84 -8.25 1.71
C ILE A 543 28.24 -6.92 1.05
N HIS A 544 29.51 -6.68 0.75
CA HIS A 544 29.92 -5.47 0.03
C HIS A 544 29.36 -5.41 -1.39
N VAL A 545 29.29 -6.54 -2.11
CA VAL A 545 28.66 -6.60 -3.44
C VAL A 545 27.15 -6.32 -3.35
N GLN A 546 26.46 -6.85 -2.35
CA GLN A 546 25.06 -6.52 -2.07
C GLN A 546 24.87 -5.02 -1.79
N ASN A 547 25.75 -4.43 -0.99
CA ASN A 547 25.70 -3.00 -0.69
C ASN A 547 26.02 -2.14 -1.93
N ALA A 548 26.90 -2.61 -2.82
CA ALA A 548 27.17 -1.94 -4.09
C ALA A 548 25.92 -1.91 -5.00
N LEU A 549 25.10 -2.96 -4.99
CA LEU A 549 23.80 -2.97 -5.68
C LEU A 549 22.81 -1.97 -5.09
N ILE A 550 22.78 -1.83 -3.76
CA ILE A 550 21.95 -0.81 -3.10
C ILE A 550 22.47 0.59 -3.44
N MET A 551 23.79 0.78 -3.41
CA MET A 551 24.43 2.05 -3.71
C MET A 551 24.27 2.46 -5.18
N SER A 552 24.25 1.53 -6.13
CA SER A 552 24.00 1.87 -7.53
C SER A 552 22.60 2.49 -7.73
N CYS A 553 21.57 1.98 -7.02
CA CYS A 553 20.25 2.61 -6.97
C CYS A 553 20.33 4.04 -6.43
N VAL A 554 21.04 4.25 -5.31
CA VAL A 554 21.22 5.58 -4.70
C VAL A 554 21.96 6.52 -5.66
N LEU A 555 22.99 6.06 -6.35
CA LEU A 555 23.71 6.91 -7.31
C LEU A 555 22.83 7.31 -8.49
N VAL A 556 22.10 6.35 -9.07
CA VAL A 556 21.24 6.59 -10.24
C VAL A 556 20.10 7.55 -9.89
N TRP A 557 19.46 7.38 -8.72
CA TRP A 557 18.39 8.28 -8.29
C TRP A 557 18.91 9.64 -7.82
N GLY A 558 20.12 9.68 -7.24
CA GLY A 558 20.80 10.93 -6.89
C GLY A 558 21.12 11.76 -8.12
N ALA A 559 21.59 11.12 -9.19
CA ALA A 559 21.83 11.75 -10.49
C ALA A 559 20.52 12.29 -11.11
N GLU A 560 19.44 11.49 -11.11
CA GLU A 560 18.12 11.94 -11.58
C GLU A 560 17.65 13.19 -10.82
N TYR A 561 17.79 13.19 -9.49
CA TYR A 561 17.40 14.32 -8.66
C TYR A 561 18.24 15.58 -8.93
N ALA A 562 19.57 15.42 -9.07
CA ALA A 562 20.47 16.52 -9.39
C ALA A 562 20.14 17.13 -10.77
N LEU A 563 19.89 16.29 -11.78
CA LEU A 563 19.48 16.72 -13.11
C LEU A 563 18.13 17.44 -13.10
N ALA A 564 17.16 16.92 -12.36
CA ALA A 564 15.86 17.55 -12.19
C ALA A 564 15.96 18.93 -11.50
N SER A 565 16.80 19.04 -10.48
CA SER A 565 17.07 20.31 -9.78
C SER A 565 17.76 21.33 -10.70
N ALA A 566 18.74 20.88 -11.50
CA ALA A 566 19.42 21.73 -12.48
C ALA A 566 18.45 22.24 -13.57
N ARG A 567 17.52 21.39 -14.05
CA ARG A 567 16.49 21.80 -15.00
C ARG A 567 15.53 22.84 -14.40
N ARG A 568 15.08 22.65 -13.14
CA ARG A 568 14.22 23.64 -12.46
C ARG A 568 14.92 24.98 -12.28
N ARG A 569 16.20 24.99 -11.91
CA ARG A 569 16.98 26.23 -11.79
C ARG A 569 17.11 26.98 -13.12
N LYS A 570 17.27 26.25 -14.23
CA LYS A 570 17.29 26.85 -15.57
C LYS A 570 15.94 27.46 -15.99
N VAL A 571 14.82 26.84 -15.61
CA VAL A 571 13.48 27.36 -15.93
C VAL A 571 13.11 28.59 -15.09
N VAL A 572 13.63 28.72 -13.86
CA VAL A 572 13.42 29.92 -13.01
C VAL A 572 14.30 31.10 -13.43
N GLN A 573 15.32 30.86 -14.27
CA GLN A 573 16.19 31.90 -14.82
C GLN A 573 15.78 32.39 -16.21
N ILE A 574 14.72 31.82 -16.81
CA ILE A 574 14.06 32.27 -18.04
C ILE A 574 12.75 32.92 -17.63
#